data_AF-A0A7X7FLX6-F1
#
_entry.id   AF-A0A7X7FLX6-F1
#
_cell.length_a   1.000
_cell.length_b   1.000
_cell.length_c   1.000
_cell.angle_alpha   90.00
_cell.angle_beta   90.00
_cell.angle_gamma   90.00
#
_symmetry.space_group_name_H-M   'P 1'
#
loop_
_entity.id
_entity.type
_entity.pdbx_description
1 polymer ?
#
loop_
_entity_poly.entity_id
_entity_poly.type
_entity_poly.pdbx_seq_one_letter_code
_entity_poly.pdbx_strand_id
1 'polypeptide(L)'
;MSVSPSPSPAVEQTDKRAVESLLRDGEPAWDAISFEVGCSRCGYNLRMLPQPRCPECGLEFDWRDVLDASAWRSEFLFEHHWRHRFFGSWLKTTWAGLRPFRFWRNVSIHDRIHPDPLWFLLLTSVLWFPITMKLVAWLGWLAAEAALQVAGKYESMRPLWELLNVARRHLSGVRFELSDLDEVVWTLGFLLTGLLAALAMLCGLRQTIGQCRLRTVQLLRVVAYASAPAFICLGVCFVLVTVLIDTVPRSAPSSLQVCVRIGAMTVFTMCPAFFLFAGLRRYLHLPHAALAAFAAALVGLLFAGTVILLIALSR
;
A
#
# COMPACT_ATOMS: atom_id res chain seq x y z
N MET A 1 -20.02 -0.20 -18.11
CA MET A 1 -18.68 -0.84 -18.21
C MET A 1 -18.23 -0.78 -19.66
N SER A 2 -17.50 0.26 -20.05
CA SER A 2 -16.90 0.36 -21.38
C SER A 2 -15.57 -0.41 -21.37
N VAL A 3 -15.58 -1.62 -21.92
CA VAL A 3 -14.35 -2.37 -22.22
C VAL A 3 -13.50 -1.47 -23.09
N SER A 4 -12.31 -1.14 -22.59
CA SER A 4 -11.37 -0.34 -23.37
C SER A 4 -10.93 -1.17 -24.57
N PRO A 5 -10.85 -0.57 -25.78
CA PRO A 5 -10.33 -1.30 -26.92
C PRO A 5 -8.91 -1.74 -26.58
N SER A 6 -8.68 -3.05 -26.63
CA SER A 6 -7.33 -3.63 -26.64
C SER A 6 -6.50 -2.85 -27.66
N PRO A 7 -5.22 -2.54 -27.40
CA PRO A 7 -4.38 -1.89 -28.39
C PRO A 7 -4.55 -2.63 -29.73
N SER A 8 -4.80 -1.86 -30.80
CA SER A 8 -4.99 -2.44 -32.14
C SER A 8 -3.79 -3.37 -32.43
N PRO A 9 -4.02 -4.60 -32.91
CA PRO A 9 -2.97 -5.59 -33.13
C PRO A 9 -1.81 -5.06 -34.02
N ALA A 10 -2.08 -4.04 -34.84
CA ALA A 10 -1.08 -3.37 -35.65
C ALA A 10 -0.05 -2.56 -34.84
N VAL A 11 -0.44 -1.92 -33.73
CA VAL A 11 0.49 -1.13 -32.88
C VAL A 11 1.39 -2.07 -32.08
N GLU A 12 0.84 -3.15 -31.51
CA GLU A 12 1.60 -4.13 -30.74
C GLU A 12 2.59 -4.93 -31.64
N GLN A 13 2.22 -5.21 -32.89
CA GLN A 13 3.13 -5.84 -33.86
C GLN A 13 4.25 -4.90 -34.33
N THR A 14 4.00 -3.59 -34.39
CA THR A 14 5.00 -2.60 -34.80
C THR A 14 6.06 -2.42 -33.72
N ASP A 15 5.66 -2.38 -32.45
CA ASP A 15 6.60 -2.30 -31.31
C ASP A 15 7.47 -3.56 -31.18
N LYS A 16 6.90 -4.77 -31.32
CA LYS A 16 7.69 -6.02 -31.27
C LYS A 16 8.72 -6.11 -32.40
N ARG A 17 8.38 -5.67 -33.61
CA ARG A 17 9.33 -5.63 -34.73
C ARG A 17 10.45 -4.61 -34.50
N ALA A 18 10.16 -3.51 -33.82
CA ALA A 18 11.18 -2.52 -33.46
C ALA A 18 12.18 -3.11 -32.46
N VAL A 19 11.73 -3.84 -31.43
CA VAL A 19 12.64 -4.47 -30.46
C VAL A 19 13.51 -5.53 -31.11
N GLU A 20 12.94 -6.36 -31.99
CA GLU A 20 13.72 -7.39 -32.68
C GLU A 20 14.80 -6.77 -33.58
N SER A 21 14.58 -5.58 -34.13
CA SER A 21 15.61 -4.85 -34.90
C SER A 21 16.76 -4.33 -34.03
N LEU A 22 16.56 -4.22 -32.71
CA LEU A 22 17.57 -3.82 -31.74
C LEU A 22 18.34 -5.01 -31.16
N LEU A 23 17.99 -6.25 -31.54
CA LEU A 23 18.65 -7.47 -31.12
C LEU A 23 19.34 -8.14 -32.31
N ARG A 24 20.59 -8.59 -32.14
CA ARG A 24 21.32 -9.47 -33.06
C ARG A 24 21.63 -10.76 -32.31
N ASP A 25 21.06 -11.87 -32.77
CA ASP A 25 21.24 -13.20 -32.15
C ASP A 25 20.91 -13.24 -30.64
N GLY A 26 19.96 -12.41 -30.19
CA GLY A 26 19.57 -12.29 -28.78
C GLY A 26 20.41 -11.32 -27.95
N GLU A 27 21.43 -10.70 -28.55
CA GLU A 27 22.24 -9.66 -27.91
C GLU A 27 21.87 -8.25 -28.42
N PRO A 28 22.08 -7.18 -27.64
CA PRO A 28 21.76 -5.82 -28.07
C PRO A 28 22.68 -5.34 -29.20
N ALA A 29 22.09 -4.86 -30.29
CA ALA A 29 22.79 -4.12 -31.33
C ALA A 29 23.11 -2.70 -30.83
N TRP A 30 24.20 -2.54 -30.08
CA TRP A 30 24.54 -1.27 -29.42
C TRP A 30 24.69 -0.08 -30.37
N ASP A 31 25.04 -0.35 -31.63
CA ASP A 31 25.12 0.63 -32.72
C ASP A 31 23.74 1.16 -33.14
N ALA A 32 22.69 0.35 -33.02
CA ALA A 32 21.32 0.73 -33.38
C ALA A 32 20.56 1.41 -32.22
N ILE A 33 20.97 1.16 -30.97
CA ILE A 33 20.30 1.71 -29.78
C ILE A 33 20.80 3.14 -29.52
N SER A 34 20.01 4.16 -29.81
CA SER A 34 20.41 5.57 -29.63
C SER A 34 20.19 6.14 -28.22
N PHE A 35 19.51 5.39 -27.34
CA PHE A 35 19.14 5.85 -25.99
C PHE A 35 19.96 5.16 -24.89
N GLU A 36 19.92 5.74 -23.69
CA GLU A 36 20.57 5.15 -22.52
C GLU A 36 19.79 3.94 -22.01
N VAL A 37 20.49 2.81 -21.84
CA VAL A 37 19.94 1.58 -21.28
C VAL A 37 20.53 1.40 -19.89
N GLY A 38 19.74 1.74 -18.86
CA GLY A 38 20.16 1.65 -17.46
C GLY A 38 19.51 0.47 -16.73
N CYS A 39 20.21 -0.08 -15.74
CA CYS A 39 19.66 -1.12 -14.87
C CYS A 39 18.43 -0.59 -14.13
N SER A 40 17.32 -1.31 -14.21
CA SER A 40 16.06 -0.88 -13.57
C SER A 40 16.17 -0.82 -12.05
N ARG A 41 17.08 -1.61 -11.45
CA ARG A 41 17.30 -1.66 -10.00
C ARG A 41 18.25 -0.57 -9.48
N CYS A 42 19.44 -0.45 -10.05
CA CYS A 42 20.50 0.46 -9.55
C CYS A 42 20.79 1.67 -10.44
N GLY A 43 20.34 1.67 -11.71
CA GLY A 43 20.61 2.73 -12.68
C GLY A 43 21.95 2.65 -13.39
N TYR A 44 22.77 1.62 -13.13
CA TYR A 44 24.04 1.41 -13.84
C TYR A 44 23.84 1.27 -15.35
N ASN A 45 24.71 1.88 -16.16
CA ASN A 45 24.63 1.80 -17.61
C ASN A 45 24.94 0.37 -18.09
N LEU A 46 23.98 -0.25 -18.76
CA LEU A 46 24.06 -1.64 -19.21
C LEU A 46 24.70 -1.78 -20.60
N ARG A 47 25.02 -0.68 -21.29
CA ARG A 47 25.63 -0.74 -22.62
C ARG A 47 26.97 -1.47 -22.59
N MET A 48 27.22 -2.24 -23.65
CA MET A 48 28.45 -3.03 -23.86
C MET A 48 28.71 -4.11 -22.80
N LEU A 49 27.71 -4.50 -22.01
CA LEU A 49 27.87 -5.63 -21.09
C LEU A 49 27.86 -6.96 -21.87
N PRO A 50 28.83 -7.85 -21.61
CA PRO A 50 28.93 -9.14 -22.31
C PRO A 50 27.95 -10.20 -21.75
N GLN A 51 27.38 -9.95 -20.56
CA GLN A 51 26.45 -10.86 -19.91
C GLN A 51 25.19 -10.10 -19.50
N PRO A 52 24.00 -10.73 -19.53
CA PRO A 52 22.74 -10.13 -19.13
C PRO A 52 22.60 -10.08 -17.59
N ARG A 53 23.63 -9.56 -16.93
CA ARG A 53 23.71 -9.36 -15.48
C ARG A 53 24.33 -8.01 -15.18
N CYS A 54 23.71 -7.25 -14.29
CA CYS A 54 24.28 -5.99 -13.83
C CYS A 54 25.51 -6.23 -12.95
N PRO A 55 26.69 -5.66 -13.26
CA PRO A 55 27.90 -5.85 -12.46
C PRO A 55 27.82 -5.20 -11.08
N GLU A 56 26.98 -4.16 -10.92
CA GLU A 56 26.91 -3.40 -9.67
C GLU A 56 25.95 -3.99 -8.65
N CYS A 57 24.76 -4.43 -9.10
CA CYS A 57 23.74 -4.95 -8.18
C CYS A 57 23.47 -6.45 -8.39
N GLY A 58 24.08 -7.10 -9.39
CA GLY A 58 23.88 -8.51 -9.68
C GLY A 58 22.52 -8.87 -10.28
N LEU A 59 21.73 -7.90 -10.76
CA LEU A 59 20.40 -8.16 -11.33
C LEU A 59 20.56 -8.94 -12.63
N GLU A 60 19.98 -10.13 -12.69
CA GLU A 60 19.79 -10.89 -13.92
C GLU A 60 18.57 -10.33 -14.66
N PHE A 61 18.66 -10.22 -15.97
CA PHE A 61 17.58 -9.70 -16.81
C PHE A 61 17.63 -10.34 -18.20
N ASP A 62 16.58 -10.19 -19.00
CA ASP A 62 16.60 -10.49 -20.43
C ASP A 62 16.79 -9.17 -21.21
N TRP A 63 17.65 -9.16 -22.23
CA TRP A 63 17.84 -7.98 -23.06
C TRP A 63 16.57 -7.54 -23.77
N ARG A 64 15.71 -8.49 -24.16
CA ARG A 64 14.42 -8.19 -24.77
C ARG A 64 13.54 -7.41 -23.79
N ASP A 65 13.45 -7.85 -22.54
CA ASP A 65 12.66 -7.15 -21.51
C ASP A 65 13.20 -5.75 -21.22
N VAL A 66 14.53 -5.60 -21.23
CA VAL A 66 15.22 -4.32 -20.99
C VAL A 66 15.11 -3.35 -22.18
N LEU A 67 14.90 -3.84 -23.40
CA LEU A 67 14.79 -3.00 -24.60
C LEU A 67 13.35 -2.75 -25.04
N ASP A 68 12.42 -3.63 -24.68
CA ASP A 68 11.02 -3.54 -25.11
C ASP A 68 10.24 -2.45 -24.38
N ALA A 69 10.41 -1.19 -24.77
CA ALA A 69 9.68 -0.05 -24.17
C ALA A 69 8.14 -0.19 -24.17
N SER A 70 7.56 -1.06 -24.99
CA SER A 70 6.12 -1.34 -25.03
C SER A 70 5.68 -2.28 -23.90
N ALA A 71 6.53 -3.23 -23.49
CA ALA A 71 6.32 -4.08 -22.33
C ALA A 71 6.24 -3.28 -21.00
N TRP A 72 6.69 -2.02 -21.00
CA TRP A 72 6.86 -1.19 -19.80
C TRP A 72 5.57 -0.46 -19.44
N ARG A 73 4.46 -0.74 -20.15
CA ARG A 73 3.13 -0.17 -19.89
C ARG A 73 2.22 -1.26 -19.35
N SER A 74 2.40 -1.62 -18.10
CA SER A 74 1.42 -2.48 -17.43
C SER A 74 0.05 -1.78 -17.39
N GLU A 75 -0.94 -2.39 -18.03
CA GLU A 75 -2.28 -1.80 -18.21
C GLU A 75 -3.03 -1.55 -16.88
N PHE A 76 -2.57 -2.17 -15.79
CA PHE A 76 -3.21 -2.10 -14.49
C PHE A 76 -2.58 -1.11 -13.50
N LEU A 77 -1.40 -0.54 -13.78
CA LEU A 77 -0.74 0.37 -12.86
C LEU A 77 -1.17 1.81 -13.06
N PHE A 78 -1.49 2.45 -11.93
CA PHE A 78 -1.93 3.84 -11.87
C PHE A 78 -0.90 4.78 -12.48
N GLU A 79 0.39 4.54 -12.25
CA GLU A 79 1.48 5.42 -12.70
C GLU A 79 1.54 5.63 -14.23
N HIS A 80 1.05 4.69 -15.04
CA HIS A 80 1.04 4.81 -16.50
C HIS A 80 -0.21 5.50 -17.04
N HIS A 81 -1.31 5.46 -16.28
CA HIS A 81 -2.63 5.90 -16.74
C HIS A 81 -3.18 7.12 -15.99
N TRP A 82 -2.42 7.68 -15.04
CA TRP A 82 -2.90 8.73 -14.13
C TRP A 82 -3.45 9.97 -14.85
N ARG A 83 -2.87 10.35 -16.00
CA ARG A 83 -3.31 11.54 -16.77
C ARG A 83 -4.60 11.33 -17.56
N HIS A 84 -4.87 10.11 -18.04
CA HIS A 84 -5.98 9.86 -18.96
C HIS A 84 -7.14 9.09 -18.34
N ARG A 85 -6.88 8.27 -17.31
CA ARG A 85 -7.88 7.43 -16.62
C ARG A 85 -7.67 7.44 -15.12
N PHE A 86 -7.69 8.64 -14.56
CA PHE A 86 -7.37 8.91 -13.17
C PHE A 86 -8.12 7.99 -12.18
N PHE A 87 -9.44 8.11 -12.07
CA PHE A 87 -10.22 7.39 -11.05
C PHE A 87 -10.28 5.88 -11.28
N GLY A 88 -10.49 5.46 -12.53
CA GLY A 88 -10.62 4.04 -12.87
C GLY A 88 -9.34 3.25 -12.60
N SER A 89 -8.19 3.78 -13.02
CA SER A 89 -6.90 3.14 -12.77
C SER A 89 -6.51 3.23 -11.29
N TRP A 90 -6.75 4.36 -10.62
CA TRP A 90 -6.48 4.52 -9.19
C TRP A 90 -7.22 3.48 -8.34
N LEU A 91 -8.53 3.30 -8.57
CA LEU A 91 -9.34 2.34 -7.85
C LEU A 91 -8.94 0.89 -8.19
N LYS A 92 -8.71 0.60 -9.48
CA LYS A 92 -8.27 -0.74 -9.94
C LYS A 92 -6.93 -1.13 -9.31
N THR A 93 -5.95 -0.24 -9.31
CA THR A 93 -4.63 -0.49 -8.71
C THR A 93 -4.74 -0.67 -7.19
N THR A 94 -5.55 0.16 -6.51
CA THR A 94 -5.80 0.04 -5.07
C THR A 94 -6.41 -1.32 -4.71
N TRP A 95 -7.45 -1.75 -5.43
CA TRP A 95 -8.08 -3.06 -5.20
C TRP A 95 -7.16 -4.23 -5.55
N ALA A 96 -6.36 -4.12 -6.60
CA ALA A 96 -5.35 -5.12 -6.92
C ALA A 96 -4.30 -5.22 -5.80
N GLY A 97 -3.94 -4.10 -5.18
CA GLY A 97 -3.00 -4.00 -4.06
C GLY A 97 -3.41 -4.76 -2.81
N LEU A 98 -4.72 -4.99 -2.56
CA LEU A 98 -5.19 -5.80 -1.43
C LEU A 98 -4.77 -7.27 -1.49
N ARG A 99 -4.29 -7.74 -2.65
CA ARG A 99 -3.71 -9.08 -2.81
C ARG A 99 -2.22 -8.96 -3.11
N PRO A 100 -1.38 -8.62 -2.11
CA PRO A 100 -0.05 -8.10 -2.36
C PRO A 100 0.85 -9.09 -3.11
N PHE A 101 0.78 -10.39 -2.80
CA PHE A 101 1.57 -11.39 -3.52
C PHE A 101 1.20 -11.51 -5.00
N ARG A 102 -0.10 -11.40 -5.34
CA ARG A 102 -0.56 -11.48 -6.72
C ARG A 102 -0.26 -10.18 -7.46
N PHE A 103 -0.43 -9.05 -6.79
CA PHE A 103 -0.10 -7.73 -7.30
C PHE A 103 1.37 -7.68 -7.71
N TRP A 104 2.29 -7.92 -6.76
CA TRP A 104 3.73 -7.81 -7.01
C TRP A 104 4.27 -8.85 -7.99
N ARG A 105 3.60 -10.00 -8.17
CA ARG A 105 3.97 -10.97 -9.22
C ARG A 105 3.75 -10.42 -10.63
N ASN A 106 2.82 -9.49 -10.79
CA ASN A 106 2.46 -8.92 -12.08
C ASN A 106 3.16 -7.58 -12.36
N VAL A 107 3.88 -7.01 -11.39
CA VAL A 107 4.61 -5.75 -11.55
C VAL A 107 6.05 -6.06 -11.94
N SER A 108 6.46 -5.62 -13.13
CA SER A 108 7.84 -5.80 -13.58
C SER A 108 8.75 -4.77 -12.92
N ILE A 109 9.96 -5.20 -12.52
CA ILE A 109 11.01 -4.30 -12.07
C ILE A 109 11.48 -3.38 -13.20
N HIS A 110 11.30 -3.82 -14.44
CA HIS A 110 11.75 -3.10 -15.62
C HIS A 110 10.87 -1.90 -15.96
N ASP A 111 9.61 -1.85 -15.54
CA ASP A 111 8.69 -0.73 -15.86
C ASP A 111 9.28 0.66 -15.55
N ARG A 112 8.99 1.64 -16.42
CA ARG A 112 9.41 3.03 -16.20
C ARG A 112 8.62 3.62 -15.05
N ILE A 113 9.32 4.09 -14.03
CA ILE A 113 8.69 4.63 -12.84
C ILE A 113 8.55 6.14 -12.98
N HIS A 114 7.33 6.63 -12.81
CA HIS A 114 7.03 8.04 -12.71
C HIS A 114 6.81 8.40 -11.22
N PRO A 115 7.69 9.21 -10.59
CA PRO A 115 7.59 9.49 -9.17
C PRO A 115 6.36 10.35 -8.79
N ASP A 116 5.93 11.25 -9.68
CA ASP A 116 4.82 12.18 -9.41
C ASP A 116 3.50 11.47 -9.05
N PRO A 117 2.99 10.50 -9.84
CA PRO A 117 1.78 9.77 -9.46
C PRO A 117 1.95 8.90 -8.21
N LEU A 118 3.18 8.47 -7.88
CA LEU A 118 3.43 7.68 -6.68
C LEU A 118 3.31 8.52 -5.42
N TRP A 119 3.80 9.77 -5.43
CA TRP A 119 3.56 10.71 -4.34
C TRP A 119 2.08 11.00 -4.16
N PHE A 120 1.37 11.21 -5.27
CA PHE A 120 -0.08 11.38 -5.23
C PHE A 120 -0.77 10.17 -4.58
N LEU A 121 -0.41 8.95 -4.99
CA LEU A 121 -0.96 7.72 -4.42
C LEU A 121 -0.67 7.59 -2.92
N LEU A 122 0.57 7.88 -2.52
CA LEU A 122 0.98 7.83 -1.11
C LEU A 122 0.21 8.85 -0.27
N LEU A 123 0.08 10.10 -0.73
CA LEU A 123 -0.64 11.15 -0.01
C LEU A 123 -2.14 10.83 0.08
N THR A 124 -2.76 10.37 -1.00
CA THR A 124 -4.18 10.00 -1.01
C THR A 124 -4.47 8.71 -0.26
N SER A 125 -3.47 7.84 -0.05
CA SER A 125 -3.64 6.59 0.71
C SER A 125 -4.18 6.81 2.12
N VAL A 126 -3.79 7.93 2.73
CA VAL A 126 -4.15 8.36 4.07
C VAL A 126 -5.65 8.57 4.20
N LEU A 127 -6.31 9.03 3.12
CA LEU A 127 -7.75 9.25 3.09
C LEU A 127 -8.55 7.93 3.07
N TRP A 128 -7.95 6.82 2.66
CA TRP A 128 -8.65 5.53 2.66
C TRP A 128 -9.03 5.09 4.07
N PHE A 129 -8.24 5.40 5.08
CA PHE A 129 -8.52 5.00 6.47
C PHE A 129 -9.85 5.55 7.00
N PRO A 130 -10.11 6.88 7.03
CA PRO A 130 -11.40 7.39 7.51
C PRO A 130 -12.55 6.97 6.58
N ILE A 131 -12.32 6.89 5.26
CA ILE A 131 -13.34 6.43 4.31
C ILE A 131 -13.77 5.01 4.62
N THR A 132 -12.83 4.07 4.78
CA THR A 132 -13.15 2.66 5.04
C THR A 132 -13.71 2.47 6.43
N MET A 133 -13.19 3.17 7.44
CA MET A 133 -13.73 3.15 8.79
C MET A 133 -15.21 3.57 8.80
N LYS A 134 -15.55 4.72 8.19
CA LYS A 134 -16.95 5.20 8.11
C LYS A 134 -17.82 4.26 7.29
N LEU A 135 -17.31 3.73 6.17
CA LEU A 135 -18.05 2.78 5.33
C LEU A 135 -18.37 1.48 6.07
N VAL A 136 -17.39 0.90 6.78
CA VAL A 136 -17.59 -0.35 7.55
C VAL A 136 -18.54 -0.11 8.72
N ALA A 137 -18.41 1.02 9.43
CA ALA A 137 -19.35 1.38 10.49
C ALA A 137 -20.78 1.56 9.95
N TRP A 138 -20.94 2.22 8.80
CA TRP A 138 -22.23 2.39 8.12
C TRP A 138 -22.86 1.05 7.70
N LEU A 139 -22.08 0.17 7.08
CA LEU A 139 -22.56 -1.17 6.69
C LEU A 139 -22.92 -2.02 7.92
N GLY A 140 -22.14 -1.92 9.00
CA GLY A 140 -22.42 -2.59 10.27
C GLY A 140 -23.73 -2.12 10.91
N TRP A 141 -23.98 -0.80 10.89
CA TRP A 141 -25.25 -0.21 11.33
C TRP A 141 -26.44 -0.77 10.53
N LEU A 142 -26.37 -0.73 9.20
CA LEU A 142 -27.45 -1.22 8.33
C LEU A 142 -27.72 -2.71 8.55
N ALA A 143 -26.67 -3.53 8.66
CA ALA A 143 -26.80 -4.95 8.90
C ALA A 143 -27.48 -5.24 10.25
N ALA A 144 -27.15 -4.46 11.28
CA ALA A 144 -27.74 -4.61 12.60
C ALA A 144 -29.21 -4.14 12.65
N GLU A 145 -29.57 -3.03 11.98
CA GLU A 145 -30.98 -2.64 11.86
C GLU A 145 -31.82 -3.71 11.14
N ALA A 146 -31.31 -4.24 10.02
CA ALA A 146 -31.99 -5.30 9.28
C ALA A 146 -32.17 -6.56 10.13
N ALA A 147 -31.15 -6.95 10.92
CA ALA A 147 -31.25 -8.11 11.81
C ALA A 147 -32.26 -7.90 12.95
N LEU A 148 -32.38 -6.70 13.52
CA LEU A 148 -33.40 -6.40 14.52
C LEU A 148 -34.82 -6.49 13.96
N GLN A 149 -35.03 -6.00 12.73
CA GLN A 149 -36.33 -6.08 12.06
C GLN A 149 -36.77 -7.54 11.83
N VAL A 150 -35.83 -8.42 11.48
CA VAL A 150 -36.12 -9.84 11.24
C VAL A 150 -36.33 -10.61 12.54
N ALA A 151 -35.55 -10.34 13.58
CA ALA A 151 -35.55 -11.16 14.79
C ALA A 151 -36.74 -10.94 15.72
N GLY A 152 -37.43 -9.79 15.64
CA GLY A 152 -38.66 -9.51 16.38
C GLY A 152 -38.59 -9.54 17.92
N LYS A 153 -37.43 -9.90 18.51
CA LYS A 153 -37.19 -9.97 19.95
C LYS A 153 -35.89 -9.25 20.30
N TYR A 154 -36.06 -8.08 20.91
CA TYR A 154 -34.98 -7.19 21.32
C TYR A 154 -34.04 -7.80 22.37
N GLU A 155 -34.56 -8.63 23.28
CA GLU A 155 -33.79 -9.14 24.43
C GLU A 155 -32.70 -10.17 24.07
N SER A 156 -32.85 -10.94 22.99
CA SER A 156 -31.82 -11.93 22.61
C SER A 156 -30.67 -11.34 21.79
N MET A 157 -30.73 -10.05 21.44
CA MET A 157 -29.80 -9.40 20.51
C MET A 157 -28.94 -8.30 21.15
N ARG A 158 -28.67 -8.40 22.46
CA ARG A 158 -27.76 -7.50 23.19
C ARG A 158 -26.41 -7.21 22.47
N PRO A 159 -25.66 -8.20 21.94
CA PRO A 159 -24.41 -7.91 21.21
C PRO A 159 -24.63 -7.11 19.92
N LEU A 160 -25.78 -7.28 19.28
CA LEU A 160 -26.16 -6.55 18.08
C LEU A 160 -26.52 -5.08 18.40
N TRP A 161 -27.11 -4.85 19.58
CA TRP A 161 -27.38 -3.50 20.10
C TRP A 161 -26.10 -2.73 20.44
N GLU A 162 -25.09 -3.39 21.02
CA GLU A 162 -23.79 -2.76 21.25
C GLU A 162 -23.09 -2.41 19.92
N LEU A 163 -23.20 -3.31 18.93
CA LEU A 163 -22.68 -3.05 17.57
C LEU A 163 -23.39 -1.85 16.91
N LEU A 164 -24.71 -1.72 17.10
CA LEU A 164 -25.47 -0.52 16.73
C LEU A 164 -24.94 0.72 17.44
N ASN A 165 -24.75 0.70 18.76
CA ASN A 165 -24.30 1.89 19.50
C ASN A 165 -22.87 2.33 19.11
N VAL A 166 -21.97 1.39 18.85
CA VAL A 166 -20.62 1.67 18.34
C VAL A 166 -20.71 2.30 16.95
N ALA A 167 -21.44 1.66 16.03
CA ALA A 167 -21.64 2.18 14.70
C ALA A 167 -22.33 3.55 14.71
N ARG A 168 -23.33 3.75 15.57
CA ARG A 168 -24.03 5.02 15.78
C ARG A 168 -23.07 6.09 16.20
N ARG A 169 -22.26 5.85 17.24
CA ARG A 169 -21.29 6.82 17.76
C ARG A 169 -20.33 7.26 16.65
N HIS A 170 -19.80 6.31 15.88
CA HIS A 170 -18.92 6.61 14.75
C HIS A 170 -19.63 7.30 13.57
N LEU A 171 -20.93 7.10 13.39
CA LEU A 171 -21.73 7.76 12.34
C LEU A 171 -22.30 9.12 12.79
N SER A 172 -22.56 9.32 14.09
CA SER A 172 -23.20 10.51 14.64
C SER A 172 -22.24 11.69 14.77
N GLY A 173 -20.92 11.44 14.86
CA GLY A 173 -19.86 12.46 14.70
C GLY A 173 -19.77 13.05 13.27
N VAL A 174 -20.86 13.03 12.51
CA VAL A 174 -21.01 13.77 11.24
C VAL A 174 -21.69 15.13 11.49
N ARG A 175 -22.32 15.33 12.65
CA ARG A 175 -22.63 16.68 13.14
C ARG A 175 -21.36 17.24 13.77
N PHE A 176 -20.59 18.00 12.99
CA PHE A 176 -19.41 18.74 13.46
C PHE A 176 -19.78 19.66 14.64
N GLU A 177 -19.78 19.15 15.86
CA GLU A 177 -19.82 19.96 17.08
C GLU A 177 -18.38 20.19 17.55
N LEU A 178 -18.10 21.30 18.24
CA LEU A 178 -16.72 21.65 18.66
C LEU A 178 -16.05 20.56 19.55
N SER A 179 -16.82 19.66 20.17
CA SER A 179 -16.31 18.48 20.88
C SER A 179 -15.66 17.43 19.96
N ASP A 180 -15.93 17.47 18.64
CA ASP A 180 -15.31 16.59 17.64
C ASP A 180 -13.88 17.01 17.27
N LEU A 181 -13.39 18.17 17.74
CA LEU A 181 -12.00 18.57 17.53
C LEU A 181 -11.02 17.52 18.07
N ASP A 182 -11.35 16.86 19.18
CA ASP A 182 -10.53 15.78 19.71
C ASP A 182 -10.51 14.57 18.76
N GLU A 183 -11.65 14.11 18.23
CA GLU A 183 -11.68 13.01 17.25
C GLU A 183 -10.94 13.35 15.96
N VAL A 184 -11.11 14.58 15.47
CA VAL A 184 -10.42 15.09 14.29
C VAL A 184 -8.91 15.16 14.53
N VAL A 185 -8.46 15.65 15.70
CA VAL A 185 -7.05 15.69 16.09
C VAL A 185 -6.46 14.29 16.25
N TRP A 186 -7.18 13.34 16.84
CA TRP A 186 -6.72 11.95 16.94
C TRP A 186 -6.65 11.27 15.58
N THR A 187 -7.62 11.53 14.71
CA THR A 187 -7.62 11.00 13.34
C THR A 187 -6.48 11.61 12.54
N LEU A 188 -6.35 12.94 12.49
CA LEU A 188 -5.23 13.63 11.84
C LEU A 188 -3.88 13.22 12.45
N GLY A 189 -3.80 13.06 13.76
CA GLY A 189 -2.61 12.60 14.46
C GLY A 189 -2.21 11.19 14.03
N PHE A 190 -3.16 10.26 13.96
CA PHE A 190 -2.93 8.90 13.47
C PHE A 190 -2.51 8.88 11.99
N LEU A 191 -3.18 9.67 11.16
CA LEU A 191 -2.90 9.81 9.73
C LEU A 191 -1.51 10.42 9.46
N LEU A 192 -1.18 11.51 10.16
CA LEU A 192 0.13 12.17 10.10
C LEU A 192 1.22 11.23 10.61
N THR A 193 0.95 10.51 11.70
CA THR A 193 1.86 9.50 12.24
C THR A 193 2.12 8.38 11.24
N GLY A 194 1.10 7.87 10.56
CA GLY A 194 1.26 6.84 9.53
C GLY A 194 2.11 7.33 8.35
N LEU A 195 1.91 8.58 7.92
CA LEU A 195 2.71 9.19 6.86
C LEU A 195 4.16 9.43 7.29
N LEU A 196 4.36 9.96 8.50
CA LEU A 196 5.69 10.16 9.08
C LEU A 196 6.41 8.83 9.34
N ALA A 197 5.70 7.78 9.73
CA ALA A 197 6.23 6.43 9.83
C ALA A 197 6.71 5.90 8.47
N ALA A 198 5.92 6.10 7.40
CA ALA A 198 6.33 5.74 6.05
C ALA A 198 7.57 6.54 5.57
N LEU A 199 7.66 7.83 5.91
CA LEU A 199 8.84 8.66 5.61
C LEU A 199 10.06 8.25 6.45
N ALA A 200 9.90 8.04 7.76
CA ALA A 200 10.94 7.55 8.66
C ALA A 200 11.46 6.19 8.21
N MET A 201 10.56 5.34 7.72
CA MET A 201 10.91 4.09 7.06
C MET A 201 11.75 4.32 5.79
N LEU A 202 11.35 5.22 4.88
CA LEU A 202 12.15 5.55 3.69
C LEU A 202 13.56 6.05 4.08
N CYS A 203 13.66 6.83 5.16
CA CYS A 203 14.92 7.30 5.72
C CYS A 203 15.74 6.15 6.34
N GLY A 204 15.13 5.28 7.15
CA GLY A 204 15.81 4.15 7.80
C GLY A 204 16.30 3.12 6.78
N LEU A 205 15.50 2.83 5.76
CA LEU A 205 15.93 1.97 4.66
C LEU A 205 17.00 2.59 3.78
N ARG A 206 17.26 3.90 3.85
CA ARG A 206 18.30 4.55 3.04
C ARG A 206 19.68 3.95 3.30
N GLN A 207 19.95 3.51 4.54
CA GLN A 207 21.20 2.84 4.87
C GLN A 207 21.29 1.45 4.22
N THR A 208 20.21 0.68 4.26
CA THR A 208 20.10 -0.61 3.57
C THR A 208 20.15 -0.46 2.04
N ILE A 209 19.57 0.62 1.51
CA ILE A 209 19.58 0.97 0.09
C ILE A 209 21.01 1.17 -0.41
N GLY A 210 21.88 1.82 0.37
CA GLY A 210 23.28 2.02 0.01
C GLY A 210 24.01 0.71 -0.21
N GLN A 211 23.75 -0.29 0.64
CA GLN A 211 24.36 -1.63 0.52
C GLN A 211 23.78 -2.41 -0.67
N CYS A 212 22.47 -2.33 -0.92
CA CYS A 212 21.83 -3.03 -2.03
C CYS A 212 21.85 -2.29 -3.37
N ARG A 213 22.44 -1.07 -3.40
CA ARG A 213 22.49 -0.16 -4.56
C ARG A 213 21.13 0.02 -5.24
N LEU A 214 20.06 0.23 -4.46
CA LEU A 214 18.71 0.41 -5.00
C LEU A 214 18.44 1.88 -5.35
N ARG A 215 17.71 2.13 -6.45
CA ARG A 215 17.18 3.46 -6.74
C ARG A 215 16.09 3.82 -5.73
N THR A 216 16.11 5.02 -5.18
CA THR A 216 15.09 5.51 -4.22
C THR A 216 13.67 5.47 -4.80
N VAL A 217 13.54 5.70 -6.11
CA VAL A 217 12.26 5.65 -6.84
C VAL A 217 11.62 4.25 -6.82
N GLN A 218 12.43 3.19 -6.82
CA GLN A 218 11.95 1.82 -6.69
C GLN A 218 11.34 1.55 -5.32
N LEU A 219 11.98 2.08 -4.27
CA LEU A 219 11.46 1.98 -2.91
C LEU A 219 10.18 2.82 -2.74
N LEU A 220 10.13 4.03 -3.32
CA LEU A 220 8.94 4.86 -3.33
C LEU A 220 7.74 4.11 -3.95
N ARG A 221 7.95 3.39 -5.06
CA ARG A 221 6.92 2.56 -5.71
C ARG A 221 6.38 1.50 -4.76
N VAL A 222 7.27 0.80 -4.04
CA VAL A 222 6.89 -0.20 -3.03
C VAL A 222 6.06 0.41 -1.91
N VAL A 223 6.53 1.52 -1.33
CA VAL A 223 5.84 2.18 -0.21
C VAL A 223 4.49 2.75 -0.65
N ALA A 224 4.43 3.41 -1.80
CA ALA A 224 3.19 3.97 -2.34
C ALA A 224 2.14 2.89 -2.60
N TYR A 225 2.48 1.80 -3.30
CA TYR A 225 1.52 0.72 -3.57
C TYR A 225 1.18 -0.14 -2.34
N ALA A 226 2.04 -0.19 -1.32
CA ALA A 226 1.73 -0.87 -0.05
C ALA A 226 0.81 -0.02 0.86
N SER A 227 0.91 1.30 0.80
CA SER A 227 0.21 2.22 1.71
C SER A 227 -1.32 2.17 1.58
N ALA A 228 -1.87 2.31 0.39
CA ALA A 228 -3.32 2.31 0.15
C ALA A 228 -4.03 1.04 0.65
N PRO A 229 -3.61 -0.19 0.27
CA PRO A 229 -4.24 -1.40 0.80
C PRO A 229 -4.02 -1.56 2.31
N ALA A 230 -2.87 -1.12 2.85
CA ALA A 230 -2.65 -1.12 4.29
C ALA A 230 -3.67 -0.22 5.01
N PHE A 231 -3.85 1.04 4.61
CA PHE A 231 -4.84 1.94 5.22
C PHE A 231 -6.28 1.42 5.11
N ILE A 232 -6.63 0.76 4.00
CA ILE A 232 -7.93 0.11 3.86
C ILE A 232 -8.11 -0.98 4.92
N CYS A 233 -7.15 -1.90 5.03
CA CYS A 233 -7.17 -2.98 6.01
C CYS A 233 -7.16 -2.43 7.45
N LEU A 234 -6.38 -1.39 7.73
CA LEU A 234 -6.34 -0.73 9.03
C LEU A 234 -7.69 -0.13 9.43
N GLY A 235 -8.41 0.52 8.51
CA GLY A 235 -9.74 1.05 8.79
C GLY A 235 -10.76 -0.04 9.12
N VAL A 236 -10.71 -1.18 8.41
CA VAL A 236 -11.54 -2.37 8.73
C VAL A 236 -11.16 -2.93 10.10
N CYS A 237 -9.86 -3.16 10.35
CA CYS A 237 -9.36 -3.67 11.62
C CYS A 237 -9.71 -2.74 12.79
N PHE A 238 -9.73 -1.42 12.57
CA PHE A 238 -10.11 -0.46 13.60
C PHE A 238 -11.55 -0.63 14.05
N VAL A 239 -12.49 -0.74 13.12
CA VAL A 239 -13.90 -0.97 13.48
C VAL A 239 -14.07 -2.33 14.17
N LEU A 240 -13.40 -3.38 13.69
CA LEU A 240 -13.47 -4.70 14.32
C LEU A 240 -12.89 -4.71 15.74
N VAL A 241 -11.76 -4.03 15.94
CA VAL A 241 -11.09 -3.91 17.25
C VAL A 241 -11.94 -3.09 18.22
N THR A 242 -12.52 -1.98 17.78
CA THR A 242 -13.37 -1.14 18.65
C THR A 242 -14.62 -1.91 19.08
N VAL A 243 -15.26 -2.62 18.15
CA VAL A 243 -16.36 -3.55 18.48
C VAL A 243 -15.89 -4.64 19.45
N LEU A 244 -14.71 -5.24 19.23
CA LEU A 244 -14.18 -6.26 20.12
C LEU A 244 -13.92 -5.71 21.53
N ILE A 245 -13.34 -4.51 21.64
CA ILE A 245 -13.07 -3.86 22.94
C ILE A 245 -14.37 -3.53 23.67
N ASP A 246 -15.37 -3.00 22.96
CA ASP A 246 -16.65 -2.59 23.56
C ASP A 246 -17.54 -3.79 23.91
N THR A 247 -17.39 -4.92 23.22
CA THR A 247 -18.13 -6.17 23.52
C THR A 247 -17.54 -6.96 24.68
N VAL A 248 -16.27 -6.74 25.04
CA VAL A 248 -15.67 -7.35 26.23
C VAL A 248 -16.35 -6.77 27.48
N PRO A 249 -16.99 -7.61 28.32
CA PRO A 249 -17.66 -7.12 29.52
C PRO A 249 -16.70 -6.32 30.40
N ARG A 250 -17.15 -5.17 30.94
CA ARG A 250 -16.35 -4.41 31.91
C ARG A 250 -16.01 -5.22 33.17
N SER A 251 -16.79 -6.26 33.46
CA SER A 251 -16.56 -7.23 34.53
C SER A 251 -15.51 -8.30 34.19
N ALA A 252 -15.01 -8.35 32.95
CA ALA A 252 -13.99 -9.30 32.55
C ALA A 252 -12.66 -9.03 33.29
N PRO A 253 -11.85 -10.06 33.56
CA PRO A 253 -10.55 -9.90 34.20
C PRO A 253 -9.68 -8.85 33.48
N SER A 254 -8.93 -8.07 34.25
CA SER A 254 -8.02 -7.04 33.72
C SER A 254 -6.99 -7.62 32.73
N SER A 255 -6.55 -8.87 32.96
CA SER A 255 -5.64 -9.59 32.05
C SER A 255 -6.25 -9.79 30.66
N LEU A 256 -7.53 -10.15 30.56
CA LEU A 256 -8.20 -10.32 29.27
C LEU A 256 -8.29 -9.00 28.52
N GLN A 257 -8.66 -7.90 29.21
CA GLN A 257 -8.74 -6.57 28.60
C GLN A 257 -7.37 -6.09 28.07
N VAL A 258 -6.30 -6.33 28.83
CA VAL A 258 -4.93 -6.03 28.40
C VAL A 258 -4.54 -6.88 27.19
N CYS A 259 -4.81 -8.19 27.21
CA CYS A 259 -4.54 -9.07 26.07
C CYS A 259 -5.25 -8.62 24.80
N VAL A 260 -6.52 -8.23 24.88
CA VAL A 260 -7.29 -7.72 23.73
C VAL A 260 -6.67 -6.44 23.18
N ARG A 261 -6.27 -5.50 24.04
CA ARG A 261 -5.61 -4.26 23.61
C ARG A 261 -4.24 -4.49 22.98
N ILE A 262 -3.43 -5.38 23.54
CA ILE A 262 -2.11 -5.77 22.98
C ILE A 262 -2.31 -6.45 21.62
N GLY A 263 -3.27 -7.38 21.54
CA GLY A 263 -3.63 -8.07 20.29
C GLY A 263 -4.03 -7.08 19.20
N ALA A 264 -4.87 -6.11 19.54
CA ALA A 264 -5.25 -5.02 18.64
C ALA A 264 -4.02 -4.25 18.14
N MET A 265 -3.18 -3.72 19.04
CA MET A 265 -1.96 -2.96 18.67
C MET A 265 -1.02 -3.77 17.78
N THR A 266 -0.94 -5.08 18.00
CA THR A 266 -0.15 -6.01 17.17
C THR A 266 -0.74 -6.11 15.76
N VAL A 267 -2.06 -6.24 15.61
CA VAL A 267 -2.72 -6.28 14.28
C VAL A 267 -2.47 -4.98 13.51
N PHE A 268 -2.58 -3.83 14.18
CA PHE A 268 -2.32 -2.51 13.59
C PHE A 268 -0.90 -2.35 13.07
N THR A 269 0.08 -2.95 13.73
CA THR A 269 1.49 -2.88 13.31
C THR A 269 1.86 -3.93 12.28
N MET A 270 1.32 -5.14 12.40
CA MET A 270 1.63 -6.24 11.48
C MET A 270 1.02 -6.04 10.09
N CYS A 271 -0.14 -5.37 9.98
CA CYS A 271 -0.82 -5.14 8.71
C CYS A 271 0.05 -4.36 7.68
N PRO A 272 0.54 -3.13 7.96
CA PRO A 272 1.42 -2.42 7.03
C PRO A 272 2.74 -3.15 6.81
N ALA A 273 3.30 -3.80 7.84
CA ALA A 273 4.52 -4.60 7.73
C ALA A 273 4.35 -5.73 6.70
N PHE A 274 3.19 -6.38 6.67
CA PHE A 274 2.89 -7.46 5.74
C PHE A 274 2.84 -7.00 4.27
N PHE A 275 2.12 -5.91 3.97
CA PHE A 275 2.04 -5.37 2.61
C PHE A 275 3.40 -4.94 2.09
N LEU A 276 4.18 -4.32 2.97
CA LEU A 276 5.51 -3.88 2.68
C LEU A 276 6.47 -5.05 2.46
N PHE A 277 6.46 -6.04 3.35
CA PHE A 277 7.24 -7.27 3.22
C PHE A 277 6.98 -7.94 1.88
N ALA A 278 5.73 -8.04 1.46
CA ALA A 278 5.38 -8.62 0.18
C ALA A 278 6.01 -7.86 -0.99
N GLY A 279 6.00 -6.53 -0.97
CA GLY A 279 6.68 -5.70 -1.97
C GLY A 279 8.19 -5.89 -1.94
N LEU A 280 8.84 -5.72 -0.79
CA LEU A 280 10.29 -5.88 -0.64
C LEU A 280 10.78 -7.28 -1.08
N ARG A 281 10.01 -8.33 -0.76
CA ARG A 281 10.36 -9.73 -1.09
C ARG A 281 10.09 -10.07 -2.54
N ARG A 282 8.91 -9.72 -3.09
CA ARG A 282 8.48 -10.16 -4.43
C ARG A 282 8.92 -9.24 -5.54
N TYR A 283 9.03 -7.94 -5.27
CA TYR A 283 9.38 -6.94 -6.27
C TYR A 283 10.87 -6.64 -6.29
N LEU A 284 11.48 -6.40 -5.12
CA LEU A 284 12.90 -6.06 -5.02
C LEU A 284 13.82 -7.27 -4.78
N HIS A 285 13.24 -8.44 -4.50
CA HIS A 285 13.98 -9.68 -4.19
C HIS A 285 14.99 -9.52 -3.04
N LEU A 286 14.65 -8.73 -2.02
CA LEU A 286 15.53 -8.52 -0.88
C LEU A 286 15.60 -9.78 0.02
N PRO A 287 16.80 -10.30 0.36
CA PRO A 287 16.94 -11.52 1.16
C PRO A 287 16.39 -11.34 2.58
N HIS A 288 16.57 -10.16 3.16
CA HIS A 288 16.13 -9.81 4.52
C HIS A 288 14.89 -8.91 4.54
N ALA A 289 13.98 -9.09 3.56
CA ALA A 289 12.76 -8.29 3.44
C ALA A 289 11.90 -8.27 4.71
N ALA A 290 11.85 -9.39 5.46
CA ALA A 290 11.09 -9.49 6.70
C ALA A 290 11.66 -8.58 7.80
N LEU A 291 12.99 -8.60 7.99
CA LEU A 291 13.68 -7.76 8.97
C LEU A 291 13.49 -6.27 8.64
N ALA A 292 13.62 -5.91 7.36
CA ALA A 292 13.40 -4.55 6.88
C ALA A 292 11.95 -4.08 7.13
N ALA A 293 10.96 -4.93 6.85
CA ALA A 293 9.56 -4.60 7.09
C ALA A 293 9.20 -4.51 8.59
N PHE A 294 9.77 -5.39 9.41
CA PHE A 294 9.58 -5.36 10.86
C PHE A 294 10.23 -4.12 11.48
N ALA A 295 11.47 -3.80 11.10
CA ALA A 295 12.16 -2.60 11.55
C ALA A 295 11.38 -1.34 11.18
N ALA A 296 10.85 -1.27 9.96
CA ALA A 296 10.00 -0.19 9.52
C ALA A 296 8.73 -0.04 10.38
N ALA A 297 8.04 -1.15 10.67
CA ALA A 297 6.85 -1.14 11.51
C ALA A 297 7.15 -0.74 12.95
N LEU A 298 8.28 -1.19 13.51
CA LEU A 298 8.74 -0.83 14.85
C LEU A 298 9.06 0.66 14.94
N VAL A 299 9.82 1.20 13.97
CA VAL A 299 10.12 2.64 13.91
C VAL A 299 8.82 3.44 13.81
N GLY A 300 7.89 3.01 12.97
CA GLY A 300 6.57 3.63 12.85
C GLY A 300 5.78 3.62 14.15
N LEU A 301 5.79 2.50 14.88
CA LEU A 301 5.13 2.37 16.18
C LEU A 301 5.77 3.26 17.25
N LEU A 302 7.10 3.27 17.35
CA LEU A 302 7.81 4.09 18.33
C LEU A 302 7.55 5.57 18.05
N PHE A 303 7.62 5.97 16.77
CA PHE A 303 7.30 7.32 16.36
C PHE A 303 5.85 7.71 16.74
N ALA A 304 4.88 6.83 16.46
CA ALA A 304 3.50 7.00 16.89
C ALA A 304 3.36 7.22 18.39
N GLY A 305 3.97 6.34 19.18
CA GLY A 305 3.97 6.43 20.63
C GLY A 305 4.57 7.75 21.12
N THR A 306 5.68 8.20 20.53
CA THR A 306 6.30 9.48 20.91
C THR A 306 5.42 10.69 20.60
N VAL A 307 4.76 10.72 19.43
CA VAL A 307 3.86 11.82 19.08
C VAL A 307 2.67 11.88 20.02
N ILE A 308 2.05 10.73 20.32
CA ILE A 308 0.93 10.65 21.26
C ILE A 308 1.35 11.12 22.66
N LEU A 309 2.52 10.69 23.14
CA LEU A 309 3.06 11.10 24.44
C LEU A 309 3.31 12.62 24.49
N LEU A 310 3.89 13.20 23.44
CA LEU A 310 4.14 14.64 23.36
C LEU A 310 2.84 15.45 23.38
N ILE A 311 1.81 15.00 22.65
CA ILE A 311 0.48 15.63 22.68
C ILE A 311 -0.11 15.53 24.09
N ALA A 312 -0.01 14.38 24.75
CA ALA A 312 -0.54 14.18 26.10
C ALA A 312 0.17 15.05 27.15
N LEU A 313 1.49 15.25 27.02
CA LEU A 313 2.27 16.11 27.91
C LEU A 313 2.07 17.62 27.67
N SER A 314 1.54 18.00 26.50
CA SER A 314 1.27 19.41 26.17
C SER A 314 -0.07 19.94 26.70
N ARG A 315 -0.91 19.05 27.23
CA ARG A 315 -2.18 19.38 27.89
C ARG A 315 -1.97 19.50 29.40
#